data_AF-A0AAD7QW10-F1
#
_entry.id   AF-A0AAD7QW10-F1
#
_cell.length_a   1.000
_cell.length_b   1.000
_cell.length_c   1.000
_cell.angle_alpha   90.00
_cell.angle_beta   90.00
_cell.angle_gamma   90.00
#
_symmetry.space_group_name_H-M   'P 1'
#
loop_
_entity.id
_entity.type
_entity.pdbx_description
1 polymer ?
#
loop_
_entity_poly.entity_id
_entity_poly.type
_entity_poly.pdbx_seq_one_letter_code
_entity_poly.pdbx_strand_id
1 'polypeptide(L)'
;MTDDKQISAEEIALYDRQIRLWGIAAQARMRDANVLLVHTGALANEIAKNIVLAGIGRLTVLDNATVTHLDLGGQFLLEESDVGSNKAEALLPRIQRLNPRVIVTADSSDFKDKTAEYYAKYDIIVATELDVDDLISINEICRQNSKPFYAGASIGLYGYIFVDLIRHTFAIEREKSNLPTKLGPESATRSIIDVVVKKEGPKLKEIVTKEETYKPLSEAIQSDNLSKLRPRSLLKISPVLPAIKAMWNFRKHTGAQKPASDTELATFLDLVLAACRDFSLPVGIISPEFTTSFARNIGTELSPIAAILGGVLAQDMLNYLGRREQPIQNFVIFDGDSSVAPIYSL
;
A
#
# COMPACT_ATOMS: atom_id res chain seq x y z
N MET A 1 1.54 16.75 29.43
CA MET A 1 2.26 15.65 30.09
C MET A 1 1.66 14.37 29.55
N THR A 2 2.27 13.82 28.49
CA THR A 2 1.87 12.52 27.95
C THR A 2 2.55 11.46 28.80
N ASP A 3 1.76 10.59 29.43
CA ASP A 3 2.24 9.37 30.07
C ASP A 3 3.03 8.58 29.03
N ASP A 4 4.35 8.62 29.15
CA ASP A 4 5.26 7.77 28.39
C ASP A 4 5.07 6.35 28.97
N LYS A 5 3.99 5.67 28.55
CA LYS A 5 3.69 4.30 28.95
C LYS A 5 4.82 3.41 28.44
N GLN A 6 5.85 3.26 29.27
CA GLN A 6 6.99 2.37 29.03
C GLN A 6 6.48 1.02 28.54
N ILE A 7 7.07 0.56 27.43
CA ILE A 7 6.84 -0.78 26.89
C ILE A 7 7.22 -1.77 28.00
N SER A 8 6.31 -2.68 28.34
CA SER A 8 6.53 -3.66 29.41
C SER A 8 7.71 -4.58 29.09
N ALA A 9 8.35 -5.16 30.11
CA ALA A 9 9.48 -6.08 29.91
C ALA A 9 9.10 -7.29 29.03
N GLU A 10 7.86 -7.78 29.16
CA GLU A 10 7.33 -8.87 28.32
C GLU A 10 7.18 -8.45 26.85
N GLU A 11 6.71 -7.24 26.59
CA GLU A 11 6.62 -6.69 25.24
C GLU A 11 8.02 -6.45 24.64
N ILE A 12 8.97 -5.98 25.44
CA ILE A 12 10.38 -5.83 25.01
C ILE A 12 10.95 -7.19 24.61
N ALA A 13 10.70 -8.24 25.40
CA ALA A 13 11.18 -9.58 25.08
C ALA A 13 10.53 -10.16 23.80
N LEU A 14 9.23 -9.96 23.62
CA LEU A 14 8.49 -10.41 22.43
C LEU A 14 8.97 -9.70 21.15
N TYR A 15 9.13 -8.38 21.23
CA TYR A 15 9.54 -7.56 20.09
C TYR A 15 11.06 -7.33 20.03
N ASP A 16 11.87 -8.06 20.80
CA ASP A 16 13.33 -7.82 20.92
C ASP A 16 14.01 -7.75 19.54
N ARG A 17 13.73 -8.70 18.65
CA ARG A 17 14.28 -8.72 17.29
C ARG A 17 13.87 -7.51 16.46
N GLN A 18 12.61 -7.08 16.61
CA GLN A 18 12.04 -5.95 15.88
C GLN A 18 12.61 -4.62 16.44
N ILE A 19 12.62 -4.47 17.76
CA ILE A 19 13.22 -3.33 18.48
C ILE A 19 14.69 -3.17 18.14
N ARG A 20 15.46 -4.25 17.97
CA ARG A 20 16.86 -4.17 17.51
C ARG A 20 17.00 -3.55 16.12
N LEU A 21 15.99 -3.70 15.26
CA LEU A 21 15.98 -3.16 13.90
C LEU A 21 15.59 -1.67 13.90
N TRP A 22 14.42 -1.33 14.44
CA TRP A 22 13.86 0.03 14.32
C TRP A 22 13.88 0.86 15.62
N GLY A 23 14.31 0.27 16.74
CA GLY A 23 14.45 0.95 18.02
C GLY A 23 13.15 1.07 18.83
N ILE A 24 13.30 1.32 20.13
CA ILE A 24 12.20 1.39 21.10
C ILE A 24 11.19 2.48 20.73
N ALA A 25 11.65 3.66 20.30
CA ALA A 25 10.77 4.77 19.97
C ALA A 25 9.87 4.48 18.75
N ALA A 26 10.37 3.72 17.77
CA ALA A 26 9.56 3.27 16.63
C ALA A 26 8.50 2.27 17.08
N GLN A 27 8.89 1.30 17.92
CA GLN A 27 7.96 0.32 18.48
C GLN A 27 6.85 0.98 19.31
N ALA A 28 7.18 2.00 20.10
CA ALA A 28 6.18 2.76 20.87
C ALA A 28 5.15 3.43 19.95
N ARG A 29 5.59 4.05 18.84
CA ARG A 29 4.68 4.63 17.84
C ARG A 29 3.80 3.57 17.18
N MET A 30 4.35 2.40 16.86
CA MET A 30 3.56 1.29 16.32
C MET A 30 2.48 0.87 17.32
N ARG A 31 2.84 0.66 18.59
CA ARG A 31 1.90 0.27 19.67
C ARG A 31 0.78 1.28 19.90
N ASP A 32 1.00 2.55 19.60
CA ASP A 32 -0.03 3.58 19.76
C ASP A 32 -0.89 3.77 18.50
N ALA A 33 -0.48 3.19 17.36
CA ALA A 33 -1.15 3.36 16.07
C ALA A 33 -2.53 2.68 15.99
N ASN A 34 -3.48 3.38 15.38
CA ASN A 34 -4.81 2.90 15.04
C ASN A 34 -4.98 2.78 13.51
N VAL A 35 -5.17 1.57 13.00
CA VAL A 35 -5.24 1.28 11.56
C VAL A 35 -6.66 0.87 11.15
N LEU A 36 -7.14 1.41 10.03
CA LEU A 36 -8.34 0.96 9.34
C LEU A 36 -7.95 0.17 8.09
N LEU A 37 -8.50 -1.03 7.95
CA LEU A 37 -8.39 -1.87 6.76
C LEU A 37 -9.78 -2.00 6.12
N VAL A 38 -9.93 -1.42 4.93
CA VAL A 38 -11.19 -1.34 4.18
C VAL A 38 -11.20 -2.39 3.08
N HIS A 39 -12.25 -3.22 3.08
CA HIS A 39 -12.47 -4.37 2.20
C HIS A 39 -11.44 -5.49 2.39
N THR A 40 -11.89 -6.75 2.36
CA THR A 40 -11.06 -7.92 2.70
C THR A 40 -11.02 -8.98 1.61
N GLY A 41 -9.78 -9.24 1.17
CA GLY A 41 -9.35 -10.32 0.28
C GLY A 41 -8.05 -10.97 0.78
N ALA A 42 -7.41 -11.78 -0.06
CA ALA A 42 -6.13 -12.41 0.28
C ALA A 42 -5.04 -11.40 0.66
N LEU A 43 -4.97 -10.27 -0.05
CA LEU A 43 -4.01 -9.19 0.22
C LEU A 43 -4.25 -8.56 1.60
N ALA A 44 -5.50 -8.25 1.92
CA ALA A 44 -5.89 -7.68 3.21
C ALA A 44 -5.48 -8.58 4.38
N ASN A 45 -5.63 -9.90 4.25
CA ASN A 45 -5.21 -10.86 5.27
C ASN A 45 -3.69 -10.87 5.49
N GLU A 46 -2.92 -10.75 4.42
CA GLU A 46 -1.46 -10.63 4.51
C GLU A 46 -1.04 -9.31 5.18
N ILE A 47 -1.69 -8.19 4.83
CA ILE A 47 -1.46 -6.90 5.49
C ILE A 47 -1.78 -7.01 6.99
N ALA A 48 -2.98 -7.47 7.34
CA ALA A 48 -3.46 -7.62 8.71
C ALA A 48 -2.51 -8.51 9.52
N LYS A 49 -2.10 -9.67 8.99
CA LYS A 49 -1.14 -10.57 9.63
C LYS A 49 0.16 -9.85 9.98
N ASN A 50 0.76 -9.16 9.01
CA ASN A 50 2.07 -8.53 9.20
C ASN A 50 2.01 -7.37 10.21
N ILE A 51 1.02 -6.48 10.13
CA ILE A 51 0.92 -5.33 11.04
C ILE A 51 0.52 -5.74 12.46
N VAL A 52 -0.33 -6.76 12.62
CA VAL A 52 -0.74 -7.28 13.93
C VAL A 52 0.42 -8.01 14.62
N LEU A 53 1.19 -8.82 13.89
CA LEU A 53 2.40 -9.45 14.43
C LEU A 53 3.52 -8.44 14.74
N ALA A 54 3.56 -7.31 14.05
CA ALA A 54 4.45 -6.19 14.36
C ALA A 54 4.04 -5.43 15.64
N GLY A 55 2.82 -5.66 16.14
CA GLY A 55 2.34 -5.09 17.39
C GLY A 55 1.82 -3.67 17.26
N ILE A 56 1.06 -3.37 16.21
CA ILE A 56 0.28 -2.12 16.18
C ILE A 56 -0.71 -2.04 17.34
N GLY A 57 -1.16 -0.85 17.72
CA GLY A 57 -2.11 -0.71 18.82
C GLY A 57 -3.49 -1.28 18.54
N ARG A 58 -4.06 -0.88 17.40
CA ARG A 58 -5.44 -1.22 17.05
C ARG A 58 -5.58 -1.48 15.55
N LEU A 59 -6.40 -2.46 15.20
CA LEU A 59 -6.84 -2.74 13.84
C LEU A 59 -8.37 -2.78 13.79
N THR A 60 -8.97 -1.98 12.92
CA THR A 60 -10.38 -2.10 12.56
C THR A 60 -10.50 -2.65 11.15
N VAL A 61 -11.22 -3.76 11.00
CA VAL A 61 -11.53 -4.37 9.70
C VAL A 61 -12.93 -3.92 9.29
N LEU A 62 -13.04 -3.23 8.16
CA LEU A 62 -14.30 -2.71 7.63
C LEU A 62 -14.65 -3.45 6.33
N ASP A 63 -15.67 -4.32 6.40
CA ASP A 63 -16.15 -5.08 5.25
C ASP A 63 -17.59 -5.54 5.47
N ASN A 64 -18.50 -5.15 4.57
CA ASN A 64 -19.92 -5.55 4.62
C ASN A 64 -20.23 -6.82 3.82
N ALA A 65 -19.28 -7.38 3.10
CA ALA A 65 -19.49 -8.57 2.29
C ALA A 65 -19.66 -9.83 3.16
N THR A 66 -20.27 -10.84 2.54
CA THR A 66 -20.44 -12.17 3.14
C THR A 66 -19.32 -13.09 2.67
N VAL A 67 -18.85 -13.97 3.55
CA VAL A 67 -17.88 -15.01 3.20
C VAL A 67 -18.50 -16.00 2.22
N THR A 68 -17.81 -16.24 1.12
CA THR A 68 -18.16 -17.22 0.10
C THR A 68 -17.12 -18.34 0.02
N HIS A 69 -17.45 -19.45 -0.65
CA HIS A 69 -16.49 -20.53 -0.87
C HIS A 69 -15.26 -20.09 -1.69
N LEU A 70 -15.38 -19.06 -2.55
CA LEU A 70 -14.25 -18.56 -3.33
C LEU A 70 -13.19 -17.90 -2.44
N ASP A 71 -13.62 -17.29 -1.33
CA ASP A 71 -12.72 -16.61 -0.40
C ASP A 71 -11.74 -17.59 0.26
N LEU A 72 -12.18 -18.82 0.54
CA LEU A 72 -11.36 -19.85 1.19
C LEU A 72 -10.09 -20.23 0.41
N GLY A 73 -10.06 -19.95 -0.91
CA GLY A 73 -8.90 -20.25 -1.76
C GLY A 73 -7.72 -19.30 -1.57
N GLY A 74 -7.97 -18.06 -1.14
CA GLY A 74 -6.94 -17.02 -0.96
C GLY A 74 -6.84 -16.48 0.46
N GLN A 75 -7.93 -16.58 1.23
CA GLN A 75 -8.07 -15.98 2.55
C GLN A 75 -7.81 -17.00 3.66
N PHE A 76 -6.53 -17.21 4.01
CA PHE A 76 -6.11 -18.22 5.00
C PHE A 76 -6.63 -17.98 6.44
N LEU A 77 -7.25 -16.83 6.72
CA LEU A 77 -7.89 -16.51 8.00
C LEU A 77 -9.39 -16.84 8.01
N LEU A 78 -9.93 -17.44 6.95
CA LEU A 78 -11.30 -17.93 6.89
C LEU A 78 -11.29 -19.46 6.89
N GLU A 79 -12.30 -20.05 7.51
CA GLU A 79 -12.57 -21.49 7.51
C GLU A 79 -13.92 -21.77 6.84
N GLU A 80 -14.14 -23.03 6.47
CA GLU A 80 -15.39 -23.46 5.83
C GLU A 80 -16.63 -23.17 6.69
N SER A 81 -16.48 -23.18 8.02
CA SER A 81 -17.55 -22.83 8.97
C SER A 81 -17.99 -21.36 8.90
N ASP A 82 -17.18 -20.49 8.31
CA ASP A 82 -17.46 -19.05 8.26
C ASP A 82 -18.31 -18.68 7.03
N VAL A 83 -18.49 -19.60 6.07
CA VAL A 83 -19.28 -19.34 4.85
C VAL A 83 -20.70 -18.92 5.22
N GLY A 84 -21.14 -17.79 4.66
CA GLY A 84 -22.45 -17.19 4.97
C GLY A 84 -22.44 -16.17 6.11
N SER A 85 -21.34 -16.02 6.85
CA SER A 85 -21.16 -14.95 7.85
C SER A 85 -20.53 -13.69 7.23
N ASN A 86 -20.57 -12.56 7.94
CA ASN A 86 -19.90 -11.34 7.50
C ASN A 86 -18.37 -11.50 7.51
N LYS A 87 -17.68 -11.01 6.46
CA LYS A 87 -16.22 -11.16 6.32
C LYS A 87 -15.43 -10.51 7.46
N ALA A 88 -15.73 -9.27 7.82
CA ALA A 88 -14.99 -8.56 8.88
C ALA A 88 -15.12 -9.28 10.23
N GLU A 89 -16.32 -9.75 10.55
CA GLU A 89 -16.61 -10.50 11.78
C GLU A 89 -15.94 -11.88 11.78
N ALA A 90 -15.96 -12.60 10.65
CA ALA A 90 -15.36 -13.92 10.51
C ALA A 90 -13.84 -13.93 10.70
N LEU A 91 -13.16 -12.88 10.23
CA LEU A 91 -11.70 -12.75 10.35
C LEU A 91 -11.25 -12.45 11.79
N LEU A 92 -12.09 -11.76 12.57
CA LEU A 92 -11.75 -11.18 13.86
C LEU A 92 -11.09 -12.16 14.85
N PRO A 93 -11.63 -13.38 15.11
CA PRO A 93 -11.05 -14.28 16.09
C PRO A 93 -9.64 -14.74 15.70
N ARG A 94 -9.40 -14.96 14.40
CA ARG A 94 -8.12 -15.49 13.91
C ARG A 94 -7.07 -14.38 13.81
N ILE A 95 -7.44 -13.16 13.43
CA ILE A 95 -6.54 -12.00 13.52
C ILE A 95 -6.16 -11.75 14.99
N GLN A 96 -7.13 -11.76 15.91
CA GLN A 96 -6.87 -11.51 17.33
C GLN A 96 -5.91 -12.54 17.97
N ARG A 97 -5.98 -13.80 17.52
CA ARG A 97 -5.06 -14.88 17.96
C ARG A 97 -3.61 -14.64 17.56
N LEU A 98 -3.34 -13.90 16.48
CA LEU A 98 -1.97 -13.60 16.06
C LEU A 98 -1.23 -12.79 17.12
N ASN A 99 -1.92 -11.85 17.78
CA ASN A 99 -1.34 -11.05 18.84
C ASN A 99 -2.42 -10.54 19.82
N PRO A 100 -2.55 -11.15 21.01
CA PRO A 100 -3.53 -10.75 22.03
C PRO A 100 -3.38 -9.32 22.55
N ARG A 101 -2.26 -8.64 22.26
CA ARG A 101 -2.00 -7.26 22.71
C ARG A 101 -2.56 -6.20 21.76
N VAL A 102 -2.84 -6.59 20.51
CA VAL A 102 -3.47 -5.70 19.52
C VAL A 102 -4.97 -5.76 19.71
N ILE A 103 -5.63 -4.60 19.76
CA ILE A 103 -7.10 -4.56 19.81
C ILE A 103 -7.60 -4.66 18.38
N VAL A 104 -8.23 -5.78 18.05
CA VAL A 104 -8.84 -5.99 16.74
C VAL A 104 -10.35 -5.78 16.88
N THR A 105 -10.96 -5.06 15.94
CA THR A 105 -12.41 -4.85 15.89
C THR A 105 -12.92 -5.01 14.45
N ALA A 106 -14.19 -5.37 14.31
CA ALA A 106 -14.85 -5.50 13.02
C ALA A 106 -15.95 -4.43 12.89
N ASP A 107 -16.11 -3.90 11.69
CA ASP A 107 -17.22 -3.04 11.28
C ASP A 107 -17.84 -3.65 10.01
N SER A 108 -19.07 -4.13 10.14
CA SER A 108 -19.79 -4.86 9.09
C SER A 108 -20.67 -3.97 8.22
N SER A 109 -20.58 -2.64 8.36
CA SER A 109 -21.31 -1.69 7.51
C SER A 109 -20.53 -1.29 6.25
N ASP A 110 -21.22 -0.69 5.29
CA ASP A 110 -20.60 -0.27 4.03
C ASP A 110 -19.64 0.91 4.27
N PHE A 111 -18.50 0.90 3.58
CA PHE A 111 -17.56 2.02 3.61
C PHE A 111 -18.18 3.29 3.00
N LYS A 112 -19.14 3.14 2.07
CA LYS A 112 -19.85 4.27 1.43
C LYS A 112 -20.73 5.05 2.39
N ASP A 113 -21.14 4.44 3.50
CA ASP A 113 -21.94 5.09 4.55
C ASP A 113 -21.07 5.85 5.56
N LYS A 114 -19.73 5.78 5.44
CA LYS A 114 -18.81 6.36 6.42
C LYS A 114 -18.53 7.83 6.14
N THR A 115 -18.57 8.63 7.20
CA THR A 115 -18.30 10.07 7.13
C THR A 115 -16.81 10.37 7.30
N ALA A 116 -16.41 11.60 6.98
CA ALA A 116 -15.05 12.09 7.22
C ALA A 116 -14.59 11.88 8.68
N GLU A 117 -15.49 12.08 9.65
CA GLU A 117 -15.23 11.90 11.08
C GLU A 117 -14.94 10.44 11.45
N TYR A 118 -15.44 9.47 10.67
CA TYR A 118 -15.10 8.08 10.85
C TYR A 118 -13.62 7.84 10.51
N TYR A 119 -13.19 8.27 9.32
CA TYR A 119 -11.81 8.10 8.86
C TYR A 119 -10.80 8.90 9.71
N ALA A 120 -11.19 10.05 10.26
CA ALA A 120 -10.33 10.91 11.09
C ALA A 120 -9.81 10.22 12.38
N LYS A 121 -10.45 9.13 12.82
CA LYS A 121 -10.06 8.38 14.03
C LYS A 121 -8.82 7.51 13.86
N TYR A 122 -8.42 7.24 12.62
CA TYR A 122 -7.33 6.33 12.30
C TYR A 122 -6.05 7.10 11.97
N ASP A 123 -4.90 6.48 12.25
CA ASP A 123 -3.58 6.99 11.91
C ASP A 123 -3.13 6.55 10.53
N ILE A 124 -3.63 5.41 10.04
CA ILE A 124 -3.42 4.91 8.68
C ILE A 124 -4.73 4.29 8.19
N ILE A 125 -5.10 4.61 6.94
CA ILE A 125 -6.20 3.97 6.23
C ILE A 125 -5.61 3.17 5.07
N VAL A 126 -5.98 1.89 4.96
CA VAL A 126 -5.61 1.00 3.87
C VAL A 126 -6.90 0.51 3.22
N ALA A 127 -7.02 0.65 1.90
CA ALA A 127 -8.15 0.13 1.13
C ALA A 127 -7.66 -0.86 0.08
N THR A 128 -8.26 -2.05 0.02
CA THR A 128 -7.81 -3.08 -0.92
C THR A 128 -8.92 -3.58 -1.83
N GLU A 129 -8.57 -3.97 -3.06
CA GLU A 129 -9.49 -4.54 -4.07
C GLU A 129 -10.74 -3.70 -4.43
N LEU A 130 -10.77 -2.40 -4.10
CA LEU A 130 -11.85 -1.49 -4.49
C LEU A 130 -11.68 -0.93 -5.90
N ASP A 131 -12.78 -0.44 -6.47
CA ASP A 131 -12.76 0.30 -7.73
C ASP A 131 -12.14 1.69 -7.57
N VAL A 132 -11.60 2.23 -8.67
CA VAL A 132 -10.78 3.47 -8.63
C VAL A 132 -11.55 4.68 -8.09
N ASP A 133 -12.84 4.81 -8.40
CA ASP A 133 -13.64 5.94 -7.94
C ASP A 133 -13.86 5.88 -6.41
N ASP A 134 -14.04 4.69 -5.85
CA ASP A 134 -14.14 4.46 -4.41
C ASP A 134 -12.78 4.73 -3.72
N LEU A 135 -11.66 4.29 -4.32
CA LEU A 135 -10.31 4.58 -3.83
C LEU A 135 -10.00 6.09 -3.84
N ILE A 136 -10.38 6.80 -4.91
CA ILE A 136 -10.21 8.27 -5.00
C ILE A 136 -11.04 8.95 -3.92
N SER A 137 -12.30 8.55 -3.73
CA SER A 137 -13.17 9.12 -2.70
C SER A 137 -12.59 8.97 -1.29
N ILE A 138 -12.13 7.75 -0.92
CA ILE A 138 -11.50 7.51 0.37
C ILE A 138 -10.20 8.32 0.51
N ASN A 139 -9.37 8.37 -0.54
CA ASN A 139 -8.11 9.13 -0.51
C ASN A 139 -8.36 10.62 -0.29
N GLU A 140 -9.35 11.21 -0.96
CA GLU A 140 -9.74 12.62 -0.78
C GLU A 140 -10.21 12.91 0.65
N ILE A 141 -11.06 12.05 1.21
CA ILE A 141 -11.49 12.15 2.61
C ILE A 141 -10.29 12.07 3.56
N CYS A 142 -9.36 11.14 3.31
CA CYS A 142 -8.14 11.01 4.10
C CYS A 142 -7.29 12.30 4.05
N ARG A 143 -7.09 12.87 2.85
CA ARG A 143 -6.36 14.14 2.70
C ARG A 143 -7.01 15.30 3.44
N GLN A 144 -8.33 15.44 3.36
CA GLN A 144 -9.08 16.47 4.09
C GLN A 144 -8.87 16.37 5.61
N ASN A 145 -8.66 15.16 6.12
CA ASN A 145 -8.42 14.88 7.54
C ASN A 145 -6.93 14.74 7.89
N SER A 146 -6.02 15.05 6.96
CA SER A 146 -4.57 14.89 7.13
C SER A 146 -4.15 13.46 7.52
N LYS A 147 -4.81 12.45 6.92
CA LYS A 147 -4.55 11.04 7.19
C LYS A 147 -3.81 10.36 6.04
N PRO A 148 -2.76 9.58 6.34
CA PRO A 148 -2.10 8.70 5.37
C PRO A 148 -3.08 7.69 4.78
N PHE A 149 -2.93 7.44 3.49
CA PHE A 149 -3.74 6.51 2.74
C PHE A 149 -2.87 5.55 1.94
N TYR A 150 -3.24 4.28 1.97
CA TYR A 150 -2.67 3.22 1.15
C TYR A 150 -3.79 2.56 0.35
N ALA A 151 -3.49 2.23 -0.91
CA ALA A 151 -4.34 1.35 -1.70
C ALA A 151 -3.54 0.18 -2.27
N GLY A 152 -4.18 -0.95 -2.48
CA GLY A 152 -3.54 -2.08 -3.14
C GLY A 152 -4.54 -3.06 -3.72
N ALA A 153 -4.09 -3.83 -4.71
CA ALA A 153 -4.88 -4.97 -5.20
C ALA A 153 -3.96 -6.06 -5.76
N SER A 154 -4.37 -7.30 -5.57
CA SER A 154 -3.83 -8.46 -6.27
C SER A 154 -4.67 -8.77 -7.51
N ILE A 155 -4.00 -9.04 -8.64
CA ILE A 155 -4.61 -9.27 -9.96
C ILE A 155 -3.92 -10.48 -10.58
N GLY A 156 -4.26 -11.67 -10.09
CA GLY A 156 -3.62 -12.93 -10.46
C GLY A 156 -2.11 -12.87 -10.23
N LEU A 157 -1.32 -12.96 -11.30
CA LEU A 157 0.14 -12.82 -11.25
C LEU A 157 0.63 -11.37 -11.08
N TYR A 158 -0.24 -10.37 -11.16
CA TYR A 158 0.11 -8.95 -11.10
C TYR A 158 -0.46 -8.29 -9.85
N GLY A 159 -0.10 -7.02 -9.63
CA GLY A 159 -0.79 -6.19 -8.65
C GLY A 159 -0.11 -4.84 -8.45
N TYR A 160 -0.63 -4.06 -7.50
CA TYR A 160 -0.08 -2.75 -7.22
C TYR A 160 -0.22 -2.35 -5.75
N ILE A 161 0.59 -1.35 -5.38
CA ILE A 161 0.46 -0.59 -4.14
C ILE A 161 0.52 0.89 -4.52
N PHE A 162 -0.42 1.67 -4.02
CA PHE A 162 -0.41 3.13 -4.06
C PHE A 162 -0.27 3.68 -2.65
N VAL A 163 0.52 4.73 -2.50
CA VAL A 163 0.83 5.37 -1.22
C VAL A 163 0.62 6.87 -1.32
N ASP A 164 -0.19 7.44 -0.42
CA ASP A 164 -0.33 8.89 -0.23
C ASP A 164 -0.18 9.24 1.25
N LEU A 165 1.02 9.70 1.62
CA LEU A 165 1.31 10.15 2.99
C LEU A 165 1.11 11.65 3.18
N ILE A 166 0.60 12.36 2.17
CA ILE A 166 0.43 13.81 2.09
C ILE A 166 1.77 14.54 2.15
N ARG A 167 2.36 14.60 3.36
CA ARG A 167 3.72 15.02 3.66
C ARG A 167 4.25 14.15 4.78
N HIS A 168 5.40 13.55 4.56
CA HIS A 168 6.02 12.67 5.55
C HIS A 168 7.46 13.06 5.81
N THR A 169 7.79 13.22 7.09
CA THR A 169 9.15 13.47 7.55
C THR A 169 9.73 12.20 8.16
N PHE A 170 10.90 11.80 7.67
CA PHE A 170 11.65 10.64 8.16
C PHE A 170 13.13 10.97 8.30
N ALA A 171 13.83 10.19 9.12
CA ALA A 171 15.26 10.36 9.35
C ALA A 171 16.04 9.13 8.89
N ILE A 172 17.09 9.36 8.11
CA ILE A 172 18.04 8.33 7.69
C ILE A 172 19.35 8.55 8.43
N GLU A 173 19.84 7.49 9.07
CA GLU A 173 21.15 7.46 9.70
C GLU A 173 22.17 6.86 8.73
N ARG A 174 23.27 7.57 8.46
CA ARG A 174 24.33 7.09 7.57
C ARG A 174 25.71 7.55 8.05
N GLU A 175 26.76 6.90 7.56
CA GLU A 175 28.13 7.36 7.79
C GLU A 175 28.33 8.73 7.15
N LYS A 176 29.00 9.63 7.87
CA LYS A 176 29.24 10.99 7.39
C LYS A 176 30.13 10.95 6.14
N SER A 177 29.62 11.49 5.05
CA SER A 177 30.39 11.65 3.81
C SER A 177 31.44 12.78 3.93
N ASN A 178 32.47 12.71 3.08
CA ASN A 178 33.43 13.80 2.90
C ASN A 178 32.78 15.03 2.25
N LEU A 179 31.70 14.83 1.50
CA LEU A 179 30.91 15.93 0.92
C LEU A 179 29.85 16.39 1.93
N PRO A 180 29.74 17.70 2.19
CA PRO A 180 28.73 18.21 3.11
C PRO A 180 27.32 18.00 2.55
N THR A 181 26.44 17.45 3.37
CA THR A 181 25.02 17.31 3.05
C THR A 181 24.38 18.70 3.01
N LYS A 182 23.82 19.07 1.85
CA LYS A 182 23.16 20.36 1.64
C LYS A 182 21.67 20.25 1.95
N LEU A 183 21.14 21.25 2.66
CA LEU A 183 19.71 21.40 2.86
C LEU A 183 19.05 21.87 1.54
N GLY A 184 17.79 21.51 1.36
CA GLY A 184 17.00 21.86 0.19
C GLY A 184 16.54 20.67 -0.65
N PRO A 185 16.03 20.91 -1.87
CA PRO A 185 15.43 19.87 -2.70
C PRO A 185 16.46 18.84 -3.18
N GLU A 186 16.15 17.56 -2.99
CA GLU A 186 16.89 16.41 -3.52
C GLU A 186 16.23 15.86 -4.79
N SER A 187 14.90 15.92 -4.86
CA SER A 187 14.09 15.56 -6.02
C SER A 187 12.89 16.52 -6.16
N ALA A 188 12.01 16.27 -7.13
CA ALA A 188 10.77 17.03 -7.28
C ALA A 188 9.80 16.86 -6.09
N THR A 189 9.95 15.78 -5.33
CA THR A 189 9.02 15.40 -4.25
C THR A 189 9.70 15.38 -2.88
N ARG A 190 11.04 15.41 -2.83
CA ARG A 190 11.84 15.26 -1.60
C ARG A 190 12.77 16.41 -1.34
N SER A 191 12.85 16.83 -0.09
CA SER A 191 13.83 17.80 0.40
C SER A 191 14.55 17.32 1.66
N ILE A 192 15.81 17.72 1.81
CA ILE A 192 16.56 17.59 3.07
C ILE A 192 16.27 18.83 3.91
N ILE A 193 15.70 18.63 5.10
CA ILE A 193 15.26 19.73 5.97
C ILE A 193 16.17 19.93 7.19
N ASP A 194 16.88 18.89 7.62
CA ASP A 194 17.79 18.97 8.76
C ASP A 194 18.90 17.91 8.68
N VAL A 195 20.07 18.21 9.27
CA VAL A 195 21.22 17.31 9.34
C VAL A 195 21.90 17.45 10.68
N VAL A 196 21.90 16.36 11.46
CA VAL A 196 22.57 16.30 12.77
C VAL A 196 23.74 15.33 12.72
N VAL A 197 24.94 15.80 13.03
CA VAL A 197 26.12 14.94 13.13
C VAL A 197 26.27 14.42 14.55
N LYS A 198 26.39 13.09 14.70
CA LYS A 198 26.66 12.43 15.97
C LYS A 198 27.98 11.66 15.89
N LYS A 199 28.74 11.69 16.98
CA LYS A 199 29.94 10.86 17.14
C LYS A 199 29.55 9.57 17.84
N GLU A 200 29.81 8.44 17.19
CA GLU A 200 29.53 7.12 17.75
C GLU A 200 30.81 6.28 17.67
N GLY A 201 31.56 6.26 18.78
CA GLY A 201 32.90 5.67 18.83
C GLY A 201 33.89 6.39 17.90
N PRO A 202 34.66 5.67 17.04
CA PRO A 202 35.62 6.26 16.12
C PRO A 202 34.98 6.84 14.85
N LYS A 203 33.70 6.54 14.57
CA LYS A 203 33.00 6.97 13.36
C LYS A 203 32.12 8.19 13.62
N LEU A 204 32.05 9.08 12.62
CA LEU A 204 31.06 10.16 12.58
C LEU A 204 29.88 9.68 11.76
N LYS A 205 28.68 9.72 12.33
CA LYS A 205 27.43 9.48 11.63
C LYS A 205 26.68 10.79 11.45
N GLU A 206 25.89 10.87 10.39
CA GLU A 206 24.92 11.94 10.20
C GLU A 206 23.51 11.35 10.17
N ILE A 207 22.61 12.03 10.88
CA ILE A 207 21.17 11.82 10.82
C ILE A 207 20.64 12.89 9.88
N VAL A 208 20.16 12.46 8.71
CA VAL A 208 19.61 13.34 7.68
C VAL A 208 18.10 13.23 7.73
N THR A 209 17.45 14.31 8.15
CA THR A 209 15.99 14.41 8.16
C THR A 209 15.51 14.90 6.81
N LYS A 210 14.62 14.13 6.20
CA LYS A 210 14.04 14.41 4.88
C LYS A 210 12.53 14.55 4.99
N GLU A 211 11.97 15.38 4.13
CA GLU A 211 10.52 15.50 3.93
C GLU A 211 10.18 15.08 2.51
N GLU A 212 9.15 14.25 2.37
CA GLU A 212 8.60 13.76 1.12
C GLU A 212 7.15 14.24 0.97
N THR A 213 6.78 14.76 -0.20
CA THR A 213 5.42 15.22 -0.52
C THR A 213 4.75 14.29 -1.52
N TYR A 214 3.47 14.00 -1.30
CA TYR A 214 2.70 13.04 -2.06
C TYR A 214 1.53 13.69 -2.79
N LYS A 215 1.24 13.16 -3.98
CA LYS A 215 0.06 13.50 -4.78
C LYS A 215 -1.09 12.54 -4.47
N PRO A 216 -2.35 13.02 -4.52
CA PRO A 216 -3.53 12.15 -4.44
C PRO A 216 -3.59 11.19 -5.63
N LEU A 217 -4.34 10.10 -5.46
CA LEU A 217 -4.53 9.06 -6.48
C LEU A 217 -5.10 9.64 -7.78
N SER A 218 -6.04 10.58 -7.68
CA SER A 218 -6.66 11.25 -8.83
C SER A 218 -5.65 11.97 -9.72
N GLU A 219 -4.60 12.57 -9.14
CA GLU A 219 -3.50 13.17 -9.87
C GLU A 219 -2.46 12.14 -10.33
N ALA A 220 -2.13 11.14 -9.50
CA ALA A 220 -1.14 10.12 -9.82
C ALA A 220 -1.50 9.34 -11.09
N ILE A 221 -2.77 8.95 -11.24
CA ILE A 221 -3.23 8.19 -12.43
C ILE A 221 -3.30 9.04 -13.71
N GLN A 222 -3.16 10.36 -13.59
CA GLN A 222 -3.11 11.32 -14.69
C GLN A 222 -1.70 11.90 -14.90
N SER A 223 -0.72 11.39 -14.17
CA SER A 223 0.62 11.97 -14.15
C SER A 223 1.34 11.87 -15.47
N ASP A 224 1.98 12.97 -15.85
CA ASP A 224 2.90 13.07 -16.99
C ASP A 224 4.37 12.85 -16.58
N ASN A 225 4.65 12.53 -15.31
CA ASN A 225 6.02 12.48 -14.79
C ASN A 225 6.93 11.51 -15.56
N LEU A 226 6.36 10.42 -16.08
CA LEU A 226 7.11 9.45 -16.88
C LEU A 226 7.62 10.03 -18.20
N SER A 227 6.94 11.03 -18.78
CA SER A 227 7.36 11.68 -20.03
C SER A 227 8.73 12.36 -19.93
N LYS A 228 9.18 12.68 -18.72
CA LYS A 228 10.48 13.31 -18.42
C LYS A 228 11.64 12.31 -18.52
N LEU A 229 11.35 11.01 -18.61
CA LEU A 229 12.37 9.96 -18.73
C LEU A 229 12.97 9.91 -20.14
N ARG A 230 14.21 9.42 -20.22
CA ARG A 230 14.86 9.17 -21.51
C ARG A 230 14.08 8.09 -22.31
N PRO A 231 14.03 8.16 -23.65
CA PRO A 231 13.28 7.18 -24.47
C PRO A 231 13.59 5.71 -24.18
N ARG A 232 14.88 5.36 -23.94
CA ARG A 232 15.28 3.99 -23.58
C ARG A 232 14.79 3.53 -22.21
N SER A 233 14.54 4.46 -21.28
CA SER A 233 13.98 4.16 -19.96
C SER A 233 12.47 3.92 -20.03
N LEU A 234 11.76 4.60 -20.94
CA LEU A 234 10.33 4.38 -21.17
C LEU A 234 10.04 2.94 -21.62
N LEU A 235 10.93 2.33 -22.41
CA LEU A 235 10.83 0.93 -22.84
C LEU A 235 10.99 -0.09 -21.69
N LYS A 236 11.40 0.36 -20.49
CA LYS A 236 11.55 -0.50 -19.30
C LYS A 236 10.40 -0.33 -18.31
N ILE A 237 9.43 0.53 -18.61
CA ILE A 237 8.22 0.67 -17.79
C ILE A 237 7.40 -0.61 -17.97
N SER A 238 6.92 -1.18 -16.86
CA SER A 238 6.14 -2.41 -16.91
C SER A 238 4.83 -2.16 -17.65
N PRO A 239 4.44 -3.04 -18.59
CA PRO A 239 3.16 -2.92 -19.29
C PRO A 239 1.95 -3.12 -18.36
N VAL A 240 2.18 -3.62 -17.14
CA VAL A 240 1.16 -3.75 -16.08
C VAL A 240 0.63 -2.38 -15.63
N LEU A 241 1.44 -1.32 -15.63
CA LEU A 241 1.02 0.02 -15.24
C LEU A 241 -0.15 0.55 -16.09
N PRO A 242 -0.02 0.67 -17.43
CA PRO A 242 -1.14 1.10 -18.27
C PRO A 242 -2.28 0.06 -18.28
N ALA A 243 -2.00 -1.23 -18.08
CA ALA A 243 -3.05 -2.26 -18.00
C ALA A 243 -3.95 -2.12 -16.76
N ILE A 244 -3.40 -1.74 -15.60
CA ILE A 244 -4.19 -1.44 -14.40
C ILE A 244 -5.10 -0.23 -14.64
N LYS A 245 -4.57 0.84 -15.25
CA LYS A 245 -5.39 2.01 -15.61
C LYS A 245 -6.50 1.63 -16.60
N ALA A 246 -6.19 0.80 -17.58
CA ALA A 246 -7.18 0.28 -18.52
C ALA A 246 -8.23 -0.60 -17.84
N MET A 247 -7.85 -1.40 -16.84
CA MET A 247 -8.79 -2.22 -16.07
C MET A 247 -9.81 -1.36 -15.33
N TRP A 248 -9.35 -0.32 -14.64
CA TRP A 248 -10.24 0.62 -13.98
C TRP A 248 -11.17 1.32 -14.96
N ASN A 249 -10.65 1.79 -16.08
CA ASN A 249 -11.46 2.40 -17.12
C ASN A 249 -12.46 1.40 -17.72
N PHE A 250 -12.07 0.16 -17.95
CA PHE A 250 -12.96 -0.88 -18.50
C PHE A 250 -14.16 -1.08 -17.59
N ARG A 251 -13.94 -1.30 -16.29
CA ARG A 251 -15.02 -1.45 -15.30
C ARG A 251 -15.96 -0.25 -15.29
N LYS A 252 -15.40 0.96 -15.37
CA LYS A 252 -16.18 2.21 -15.41
C LYS A 252 -17.03 2.34 -16.67
N HIS A 253 -16.53 1.93 -17.83
CA HIS A 253 -17.23 2.09 -19.12
C HIS A 253 -18.27 0.99 -19.36
N THR A 254 -17.99 -0.25 -18.95
CA THR A 254 -18.84 -1.42 -19.28
C THR A 254 -19.67 -1.91 -18.11
N GLY A 255 -19.29 -1.58 -16.87
CA GLY A 255 -19.84 -2.18 -15.65
C GLY A 255 -19.40 -3.64 -15.42
N ALA A 256 -18.65 -4.24 -16.36
CA ALA A 256 -18.17 -5.61 -16.25
C ALA A 256 -16.86 -5.66 -15.48
N GLN A 257 -16.70 -6.68 -14.63
CA GLN A 257 -15.51 -6.85 -13.79
C GLN A 257 -14.23 -7.15 -14.60
N LYS A 258 -14.38 -7.88 -15.71
CA LYS A 258 -13.30 -8.24 -16.63
C LYS A 258 -13.84 -8.50 -18.05
N PRO A 259 -13.00 -8.40 -19.09
CA PRO A 259 -13.37 -8.82 -20.44
C PRO A 259 -13.73 -10.32 -20.49
N ALA A 260 -14.87 -10.67 -21.07
CA ALA A 260 -15.35 -12.04 -21.20
C ALA A 260 -15.61 -12.47 -22.65
N SER A 261 -15.73 -11.52 -23.58
CA SER A 261 -15.88 -11.75 -25.02
C SER A 261 -14.72 -11.17 -25.84
N ASP A 262 -14.55 -11.62 -27.08
CA ASP A 262 -13.54 -11.07 -28.00
C ASP A 262 -13.74 -9.57 -28.25
N THR A 263 -15.00 -9.12 -28.29
CA THR A 263 -15.35 -7.69 -28.45
C THR A 263 -14.92 -6.87 -27.22
N GLU A 264 -15.15 -7.38 -26.02
CA GLU A 264 -14.69 -6.72 -24.80
C GLU A 264 -13.16 -6.76 -24.67
N LEU A 265 -12.51 -7.83 -25.13
CA LEU A 265 -11.05 -7.91 -25.14
C LEU A 265 -10.43 -6.89 -26.11
N ALA A 266 -11.04 -6.68 -27.28
CA ALA A 266 -10.65 -5.62 -28.20
C ALA A 266 -10.85 -4.23 -27.56
N THR A 267 -11.98 -4.01 -26.90
CA THR A 267 -12.25 -2.77 -26.15
C THR A 267 -11.21 -2.55 -25.05
N PHE A 268 -10.82 -3.62 -24.34
CA PHE A 268 -9.79 -3.56 -23.31
C PHE A 268 -8.42 -3.20 -23.90
N LEU A 269 -8.04 -3.79 -25.04
CA LEU A 269 -6.81 -3.42 -25.75
C LEU A 269 -6.79 -1.93 -26.12
N ASP A 270 -7.89 -1.40 -26.64
CA ASP A 270 -8.00 0.04 -26.97
C ASP A 270 -7.79 0.93 -25.74
N LEU A 271 -8.33 0.51 -24.58
CA LEU A 271 -8.14 1.20 -23.29
C LEU A 271 -6.69 1.10 -22.79
N VAL A 272 -6.00 -0.03 -22.99
CA VAL A 272 -4.57 -0.17 -22.69
C VAL A 272 -3.74 0.79 -23.55
N LEU A 273 -4.02 0.84 -24.86
CA LEU A 273 -3.36 1.76 -25.77
C LEU A 273 -3.64 3.23 -25.44
N ALA A 274 -4.84 3.55 -24.98
CA ALA A 274 -5.18 4.88 -24.46
C ALA A 274 -4.39 5.20 -23.19
N ALA A 275 -4.32 4.28 -22.24
CA ALA A 275 -3.53 4.46 -21.02
C ALA A 275 -2.03 4.65 -21.31
N CYS A 276 -1.47 3.96 -22.31
CA CYS A 276 -0.11 4.23 -22.77
C CYS A 276 0.06 5.67 -23.25
N ARG A 277 -0.90 6.20 -24.04
CA ARG A 277 -0.86 7.60 -24.51
C ARG A 277 -0.91 8.58 -23.33
N ASP A 278 -1.79 8.34 -22.36
CA ASP A 278 -1.92 9.19 -21.18
C ASP A 278 -0.61 9.27 -20.38
N PHE A 279 0.08 8.14 -20.19
CA PHE A 279 1.37 8.10 -19.51
C PHE A 279 2.56 8.45 -20.41
N SER A 280 2.33 8.84 -21.67
CA SER A 280 3.37 9.10 -22.67
C SER A 280 4.33 7.92 -22.89
N LEU A 281 3.79 6.69 -22.82
CA LEU A 281 4.53 5.44 -23.01
C LEU A 281 4.50 4.99 -24.48
N PRO A 282 5.62 4.43 -24.99
CA PRO A 282 5.65 3.88 -26.33
C PRO A 282 4.77 2.63 -26.41
N VAL A 283 3.87 2.59 -27.40
CA VAL A 283 2.93 1.46 -27.60
C VAL A 283 3.64 0.11 -27.73
N GLY A 284 4.90 0.09 -28.20
CA GLY A 284 5.70 -1.12 -28.34
C GLY A 284 6.03 -1.87 -27.04
N ILE A 285 5.69 -1.33 -25.86
CA ILE A 285 5.77 -2.08 -24.59
C ILE A 285 4.60 -3.04 -24.39
N ILE A 286 3.51 -2.89 -25.16
CA ILE A 286 2.31 -3.70 -25.07
C ILE A 286 2.31 -4.74 -26.19
N SER A 287 2.10 -6.00 -25.81
CA SER A 287 1.78 -7.06 -26.77
C SER A 287 0.33 -7.54 -26.63
N PRO A 288 -0.31 -8.03 -27.71
CA PRO A 288 -1.63 -8.66 -27.63
C PRO A 288 -1.67 -9.86 -26.67
N GLU A 289 -0.58 -10.64 -26.62
CA GLU A 289 -0.44 -11.80 -25.73
C GLU A 289 -0.45 -11.36 -24.26
N PHE A 290 0.30 -10.30 -23.93
CA PHE A 290 0.29 -9.72 -22.60
C PHE A 290 -1.10 -9.21 -22.22
N THR A 291 -1.75 -8.46 -23.11
CA THR A 291 -3.09 -7.89 -22.85
C THR A 291 -4.12 -8.98 -22.56
N THR A 292 -4.08 -10.06 -23.34
CA THR A 292 -4.93 -11.23 -23.14
C THR A 292 -4.61 -11.96 -21.84
N SER A 293 -3.32 -12.13 -21.53
CA SER A 293 -2.87 -12.74 -20.27
C SER A 293 -3.34 -11.93 -19.05
N PHE A 294 -3.11 -10.61 -19.07
CA PHE A 294 -3.52 -9.70 -18.02
C PHE A 294 -5.04 -9.76 -17.80
N ALA A 295 -5.84 -9.69 -18.87
CA ALA A 295 -7.30 -9.76 -18.78
C ALA A 295 -7.81 -11.05 -18.12
N ARG A 296 -7.13 -12.19 -18.34
CA ARG A 296 -7.46 -13.48 -17.70
C ARG A 296 -7.16 -13.51 -16.20
N ASN A 297 -6.21 -12.70 -15.73
CA ASN A 297 -5.83 -12.63 -14.31
C ASN A 297 -6.77 -11.73 -13.49
N ILE A 298 -7.58 -10.87 -14.13
CA ILE A 298 -8.50 -9.97 -13.43
C ILE A 298 -9.52 -10.77 -12.60
N GLY A 299 -9.64 -10.40 -11.33
CA GLY A 299 -10.56 -11.05 -10.37
C GLY A 299 -10.05 -12.39 -9.84
N THR A 300 -8.79 -12.75 -10.11
CA THR A 300 -8.13 -13.91 -9.50
C THR A 300 -7.21 -13.43 -8.39
N GLU A 301 -7.27 -14.08 -7.22
CA GLU A 301 -6.33 -13.85 -6.14
C GLU A 301 -5.37 -15.04 -6.03
N LEU A 302 -4.07 -14.75 -5.97
CA LEU A 302 -3.04 -15.77 -5.76
C LEU A 302 -2.31 -15.48 -4.46
N SER A 303 -2.33 -16.44 -3.52
CA SER A 303 -1.70 -16.28 -2.20
C SER A 303 -0.24 -15.84 -2.25
N PRO A 304 0.63 -16.35 -3.16
CA PRO A 304 2.01 -15.86 -3.26
C PRO A 304 2.10 -14.37 -3.60
N ILE A 305 1.22 -13.88 -4.48
CA ILE A 305 1.23 -12.48 -4.91
C ILE A 305 0.65 -11.59 -3.81
N ALA A 306 -0.43 -12.03 -3.16
CA ALA A 306 -0.96 -11.39 -1.96
C ALA A 306 0.08 -11.29 -0.84
N ALA A 307 0.89 -12.34 -0.63
CA ALA A 307 1.96 -12.33 0.38
C ALA A 307 3.08 -11.35 0.05
N ILE A 308 3.50 -11.27 -1.22
CA ILE A 308 4.52 -10.31 -1.67
C ILE A 308 4.00 -8.87 -1.47
N LEU A 309 2.84 -8.55 -2.03
CA LEU A 309 2.27 -7.21 -1.97
C LEU A 309 1.91 -6.82 -0.53
N GLY A 310 1.29 -7.73 0.22
CA GLY A 310 0.87 -7.48 1.60
C GLY A 310 2.06 -7.29 2.54
N GLY A 311 3.14 -8.04 2.33
CA GLY A 311 4.40 -7.84 3.06
C GLY A 311 5.05 -6.49 2.74
N VAL A 312 5.13 -6.11 1.47
CA VAL A 312 5.71 -4.81 1.05
C VAL A 312 4.88 -3.64 1.58
N LEU A 313 3.55 -3.69 1.45
CA LEU A 313 2.65 -2.64 1.92
C LEU A 313 2.71 -2.51 3.44
N ALA A 314 2.61 -3.63 4.18
CA ALA A 314 2.70 -3.62 5.64
C ALA A 314 4.06 -3.08 6.12
N GLN A 315 5.17 -3.46 5.47
CA GLN A 315 6.49 -2.94 5.81
C GLN A 315 6.56 -1.42 5.60
N ASP A 316 5.97 -0.89 4.54
CA ASP A 316 5.93 0.56 4.32
C ASP A 316 5.10 1.30 5.37
N MET A 317 3.97 0.73 5.80
CA MET A 317 3.19 1.27 6.92
C MET A 317 4.02 1.31 8.22
N LEU A 318 4.78 0.25 8.51
CA LEU A 318 5.66 0.19 9.67
C LEU A 318 6.81 1.20 9.56
N ASN A 319 7.36 1.41 8.36
CA ASN A 319 8.35 2.45 8.11
C ASN A 319 7.77 3.86 8.35
N TYR A 320 6.56 4.12 7.87
CA TYR A 320 5.84 5.38 8.13
C TYR A 320 5.66 5.63 9.63
N LEU A 321 5.14 4.66 10.38
CA LEU A 321 5.00 4.76 11.85
C LEU A 321 6.36 4.91 12.52
N GLY A 322 7.34 4.17 12.02
CA GLY A 322 8.73 4.21 12.47
C GLY A 322 9.41 5.55 12.21
N ARG A 323 8.99 6.34 11.21
CA ARG A 323 9.70 7.55 10.73
C ARG A 323 11.18 7.28 10.44
N ARG A 324 11.46 6.04 10.02
CA ARG A 324 12.78 5.51 9.71
C ARG A 324 12.68 4.92 8.32
N GLU A 325 13.74 5.07 7.56
CA GLU A 325 13.79 4.72 6.15
C GLU A 325 12.92 5.62 5.26
N GLN A 326 13.21 5.53 3.97
CA GLN A 326 12.46 6.21 2.94
C GLN A 326 11.20 5.39 2.59
N PRO A 327 10.00 5.97 2.69
CA PRO A 327 8.78 5.32 2.25
C PRO A 327 8.70 5.18 0.71
N ILE A 328 7.80 4.31 0.26
CA ILE A 328 7.40 4.16 -1.15
C ILE A 328 6.90 5.52 -1.68
N GLN A 329 7.29 5.88 -2.90
CA GLN A 329 6.90 7.13 -3.56
C GLN A 329 6.63 6.90 -5.06
N ASN A 330 5.38 6.77 -5.48
CA ASN A 330 4.16 6.50 -4.70
C ASN A 330 3.43 5.25 -5.22
N PHE A 331 3.87 4.67 -6.34
CA PHE A 331 3.19 3.57 -7.00
C PHE A 331 4.13 2.38 -7.20
N VAL A 332 3.86 1.26 -6.54
CA VAL A 332 4.52 -0.02 -6.82
C VAL A 332 3.68 -0.79 -7.82
N ILE A 333 4.33 -1.33 -8.84
CA ILE A 333 3.71 -2.23 -9.80
C ILE A 333 4.40 -3.57 -9.71
N PHE A 334 3.67 -4.60 -9.34
CA PHE A 334 4.19 -5.96 -9.31
C PHE A 334 3.87 -6.68 -10.62
N ASP A 335 4.92 -7.18 -11.25
CA ASP A 335 4.89 -7.92 -12.50
C ASP A 335 5.34 -9.36 -12.23
N GLY A 336 4.40 -10.29 -12.14
CA GLY A 336 4.69 -11.68 -11.78
C GLY A 336 5.39 -12.48 -12.87
N ASP A 337 5.26 -12.09 -14.14
CA ASP A 337 5.95 -12.77 -15.25
C ASP A 337 7.47 -12.58 -15.14
N SER A 338 7.89 -11.40 -14.69
CA SER A 338 9.30 -11.07 -14.46
C SER A 338 9.72 -11.08 -12.99
N SER A 339 8.76 -11.26 -12.08
CA SER A 339 8.95 -11.23 -10.61
C SER A 339 9.64 -9.94 -10.12
N VAL A 340 9.24 -8.79 -10.66
CA VAL A 340 9.78 -7.47 -10.28
C VAL A 340 8.69 -6.55 -9.75
N ALA A 341 9.08 -5.62 -8.87
CA ALA A 341 8.19 -4.65 -8.25
C ALA A 341 8.72 -3.20 -8.39
N PRO A 342 8.84 -2.65 -9.62
CA PRO A 342 9.30 -1.27 -9.82
C PRO A 342 8.40 -0.26 -9.12
N ILE A 343 9.04 0.81 -8.62
CA ILE A 343 8.37 1.97 -8.02
C ILE A 343 8.37 3.12 -9.03
N TYR A 344 7.20 3.69 -9.27
CA TYR A 344 6.97 4.86 -10.11
C TYR A 344 6.49 6.03 -9.25
N SER A 345 7.16 7.17 -9.38
CA SER A 345 6.72 8.43 -8.75
C SER A 345 5.83 9.18 -9.73
N LEU A 346 4.52 9.05 -9.53
CA LEU A 346 3.46 9.57 -10.39
C LEU A 346 2.87 10.85 -9.78
#